data_AF-A0A7V3WNV9-F1
#
_entry.id   AF-A0A7V3WNV9-F1
#
_cell.length_a   1.000
_cell.length_b   1.000
_cell.length_c   1.000
_cell.angle_alpha   90.00
_cell.angle_beta   90.00
_cell.angle_gamma   90.00
#
_symmetry.space_group_name_H-M   'P 1'
#
loop_
_entity.id
_entity.type
_entity.pdbx_description
1 polymer ?
#
loop_
_entity_poly.entity_id
_entity_poly.type
_entity_poly.pdbx_seq_one_letter_code
_entity_poly.pdbx_strand_id
1 'polypeptide(L)'
;MTTHGVRLFSRFCLGLNLLGVCLGARLAVAQVAPPVSLDALAEKYKPAPAPPPAGLLLQKGDRLAICGDSITEQKMYSRIMETYLTVCVPELKVTVRQYGWGGETAGGFLARMTNDCLRFKPTIATTCYGMNDHRYRAYEDSIGEAYRQNQTAIVRAFKAHGARVVLGSPGCVSKRPEALNLSLCRLRNICIEIAQQEQVGFADVFWPMFTAGEVAKQRWGSDYMIAGKDTIHPGWAGHLIMAYAFLKALGLDGDIGTFTVDLERGSATVSPGHELVSYRDGELRVRSYRYPFCATGEVSSDNSLRSGMALVPFNRELNRLLLVVKNPSAARYRVSWGDQSKSFAADALRRGVNLAEEFEVNPFSEAFTAVDRAVAAKQEYETRQIKVLFHGPEFRADPEAVVSLTERVRAPLVEAIGKAFVPVTHTIRLSPE
;
A
#
# COMPACT_ATOMS: atom_id res chain seq x y z
N MET A 1 43.43 -78.68 -29.74
CA MET A 1 44.72 -79.24 -29.30
C MET A 1 45.60 -78.10 -28.81
N THR A 2 46.25 -78.35 -27.67
CA THR A 2 47.39 -77.64 -27.04
C THR A 2 47.24 -76.21 -26.51
N THR A 3 47.32 -76.19 -25.18
CA THR A 3 47.60 -75.17 -24.15
C THR A 3 49.06 -74.69 -24.11
N HIS A 4 49.35 -73.78 -23.16
CA HIS A 4 50.63 -73.35 -22.52
C HIS A 4 51.03 -71.90 -22.88
N GLY A 5 51.45 -70.99 -21.99
CA GLY A 5 51.72 -71.01 -20.56
C GLY A 5 52.55 -69.77 -20.15
N VAL A 6 52.52 -69.42 -18.84
CA VAL A 6 53.60 -68.78 -18.01
C VAL A 6 53.97 -67.31 -18.33
N ARG A 7 53.65 -66.29 -17.51
CA ARG A 7 54.14 -65.82 -16.18
C ARG A 7 55.57 -65.19 -16.14
N LEU A 8 55.58 -63.91 -15.71
CA LEU A 8 56.38 -63.27 -14.63
C LEU A 8 57.60 -62.35 -14.91
N PHE A 9 57.60 -61.27 -14.10
CA PHE A 9 58.68 -60.53 -13.41
C PHE A 9 59.17 -59.13 -13.89
N SER A 10 58.69 -58.11 -13.15
CA SER A 10 59.37 -57.01 -12.41
C SER A 10 60.62 -56.29 -12.97
N ARG A 11 60.61 -54.94 -12.91
CA ARG A 11 61.69 -54.13 -12.30
C ARG A 11 61.26 -52.69 -11.93
N PHE A 12 62.04 -52.13 -11.00
CA PHE A 12 61.87 -51.01 -10.06
C PHE A 12 62.05 -49.57 -10.62
N CYS A 13 61.64 -48.58 -9.78
CA CYS A 13 62.22 -47.23 -9.51
C CYS A 13 61.85 -46.00 -10.37
N LEU A 14 61.17 -44.98 -9.78
CA LEU A 14 61.77 -43.79 -9.12
C LEU A 14 60.67 -42.85 -8.55
N GLY A 15 60.89 -42.26 -7.37
CA GLY A 15 59.93 -41.41 -6.65
C GLY A 15 60.02 -39.91 -6.95
N LEU A 16 58.93 -39.19 -6.70
CA LEU A 16 58.87 -37.73 -6.64
C LEU A 16 58.06 -37.32 -5.38
N ASN A 17 58.71 -36.55 -4.50
CA ASN A 17 58.11 -35.92 -3.32
C ASN A 17 57.29 -34.69 -3.72
N LEU A 18 56.01 -34.63 -3.33
CA LEU A 18 55.16 -33.44 -3.43
C LEU A 18 54.87 -32.91 -2.02
N LEU A 19 55.48 -31.76 -1.71
CA LEU A 19 55.16 -30.95 -0.53
C LEU A 19 53.74 -30.39 -0.65
N GLY A 20 52.88 -30.69 0.33
CA GLY A 20 51.55 -30.11 0.46
C GLY A 20 51.62 -28.68 1.01
N VAL A 21 51.09 -27.72 0.25
CA VAL A 21 50.81 -26.36 0.71
C VAL A 21 49.37 -26.31 1.20
N CYS A 22 49.17 -26.31 2.52
CA CYS A 22 47.88 -26.06 3.15
C CYS A 22 47.57 -24.56 3.09
N LEU A 23 46.78 -24.13 2.10
CA LEU A 23 46.23 -22.78 2.05
C LEU A 23 45.07 -22.68 3.07
N GLY A 24 45.33 -22.02 4.21
CA GLY A 24 44.31 -21.72 5.21
C GLY A 24 43.30 -20.71 4.67
N ALA A 25 42.13 -21.17 4.24
CA ALA A 25 40.99 -20.32 3.93
C ALA A 25 40.49 -19.67 5.22
N ARG A 26 40.81 -18.38 5.43
CA ARG A 26 40.17 -17.56 6.46
C ARG A 26 38.71 -17.37 6.04
N LEU A 27 37.80 -18.10 6.67
CA LEU A 27 36.37 -17.80 6.65
C LEU A 27 36.20 -16.42 7.30
N ALA A 28 36.08 -15.38 6.48
CA ALA A 28 35.62 -14.07 6.93
C ALA A 28 34.17 -14.25 7.39
N VAL A 29 33.96 -14.29 8.70
CA VAL A 29 32.62 -14.16 9.28
C VAL A 29 32.13 -12.78 8.88
N ALA A 30 31.20 -12.72 7.92
CA ALA A 30 30.55 -11.48 7.55
C ALA A 30 29.90 -10.91 8.81
N GLN A 31 30.42 -9.77 9.30
CA GLN A 31 29.80 -9.05 10.40
C GLN A 31 28.41 -8.63 9.93
N VAL A 32 27.37 -9.17 10.58
CA VAL A 32 26.00 -8.72 10.37
C VAL A 32 25.96 -7.26 10.78
N ALA A 33 25.57 -6.39 9.86
CA ALA A 33 25.44 -4.97 10.14
C ALA A 33 24.50 -4.75 11.34
N PRO A 34 24.79 -3.79 12.23
CA PRO A 34 23.92 -3.50 13.36
C PRO A 34 22.51 -3.13 12.87
N PRO A 35 21.47 -3.42 13.66
CA PRO A 35 20.11 -3.07 13.28
C PRO A 35 19.94 -1.57 13.08
N VAL A 36 19.12 -1.20 12.09
CA VAL A 36 18.73 0.18 11.80
C VAL A 36 18.12 0.76 13.07
N SER A 37 18.78 1.79 13.62
CA SER A 37 18.27 2.55 14.76
C SER A 37 17.36 3.65 14.26
N LEU A 38 16.05 3.50 14.51
CA LEU A 38 15.07 4.53 14.18
C LEU A 38 15.32 5.83 14.95
N ASP A 39 15.84 5.73 16.18
CA ASP A 39 16.23 6.90 16.99
C ASP A 39 17.41 7.65 16.36
N ALA A 40 18.42 6.93 15.86
CA ALA A 40 19.54 7.55 15.15
C ALA A 40 19.09 8.22 13.84
N LEU A 41 18.14 7.61 13.11
CA LEU A 41 17.52 8.25 11.95
C LEU A 41 16.73 9.51 12.37
N ALA A 42 15.99 9.46 13.47
CA ALA A 42 15.20 10.60 13.96
C ALA A 42 16.10 11.77 14.40
N GLU A 43 17.17 11.49 15.15
CA GLU A 43 18.20 12.48 15.55
C GLU A 43 18.78 13.21 14.32
N LYS A 44 19.01 12.45 13.26
CA LYS A 44 19.62 12.91 12.02
C LYS A 44 18.69 13.73 11.13
N TYR A 45 17.50 13.19 10.86
CA TYR A 45 16.55 13.81 9.93
C TYR A 45 15.63 14.84 10.59
N LYS A 46 15.56 14.83 11.93
CA LYS A 46 14.73 15.72 12.75
C LYS A 46 13.29 15.85 12.23
N PRO A 47 12.58 14.72 11.98
CA PRO A 47 11.19 14.77 11.57
C PRO A 47 10.35 15.40 12.69
N ALA A 48 9.56 16.43 12.37
CA ALA A 48 8.60 16.98 13.31
C ALA A 48 7.53 15.93 13.65
N PRO A 49 6.97 15.89 14.87
CA PRO A 49 5.87 14.99 15.20
C PRO A 49 4.70 15.19 14.23
N ALA A 50 4.31 14.12 13.54
CA ALA A 50 3.13 14.15 12.67
C ALA A 50 1.86 14.21 13.56
N PRO A 51 0.91 15.11 13.28
CA PRO A 51 -0.35 15.13 14.03
C PRO A 51 -1.12 13.82 13.78
N PRO A 52 -1.72 13.21 14.82
CA PRO A 52 -2.56 12.05 14.63
C PRO A 52 -3.83 12.44 13.87
N PRO A 53 -4.45 11.48 13.14
CA PRO A 53 -5.77 11.71 12.55
C PRO A 53 -6.80 12.04 13.65
N ALA A 54 -7.64 13.06 13.41
CA ALA A 54 -8.63 13.53 14.38
C ALA A 54 -9.91 12.67 14.45
N GLY A 55 -9.99 11.60 13.65
CA GLY A 55 -11.17 10.75 13.48
C GLY A 55 -11.48 10.51 12.01
N LEU A 56 -12.59 9.82 11.72
CA LEU A 56 -13.05 9.58 10.35
C LEU A 56 -13.38 10.91 9.66
N LEU A 57 -12.56 11.28 8.68
CA LEU A 57 -12.76 12.50 7.90
C LEU A 57 -13.74 12.29 6.74
N LEU A 58 -13.88 11.06 6.25
CA LEU A 58 -14.77 10.74 5.13
C LEU A 58 -16.23 10.76 5.56
N GLN A 59 -17.08 11.27 4.67
CA GLN A 59 -18.52 11.27 4.78
C GLN A 59 -19.14 10.44 3.65
N LYS A 60 -20.37 9.97 3.90
CA LYS A 60 -21.11 9.20 2.90
C LYS A 60 -21.33 10.01 1.62
N GLY A 61 -20.96 9.45 0.48
CA GLY A 61 -21.09 10.08 -0.84
C GLY A 61 -19.99 11.07 -1.18
N ASP A 62 -18.88 11.07 -0.43
CA ASP A 62 -17.75 11.95 -0.71
C ASP A 62 -17.17 11.73 -2.11
N ARG A 63 -16.71 12.83 -2.72
CA ARG A 63 -15.97 12.86 -3.99
C ARG A 63 -14.53 13.18 -3.67
N LEU A 64 -13.70 12.14 -3.58
CA LEU A 64 -12.28 12.22 -3.26
C LEU A 64 -11.45 12.52 -4.51
N ALA A 65 -10.75 13.65 -4.48
CA ALA A 65 -9.70 13.98 -5.45
C ALA A 65 -8.33 13.53 -4.93
N ILE A 66 -7.60 12.71 -5.69
CA ILE A 66 -6.21 12.34 -5.37
C ILE A 66 -5.27 13.10 -6.30
N CYS A 67 -4.57 14.10 -5.78
CA CYS A 67 -3.73 15.01 -6.56
C CYS A 67 -2.24 14.78 -6.27
N GLY A 68 -1.41 14.79 -7.30
CA GLY A 68 0.04 14.70 -7.12
C GLY A 68 0.79 14.64 -8.45
N ASP A 69 2.09 14.37 -8.36
CA ASP A 69 3.02 14.40 -9.49
C ASP A 69 3.11 13.07 -10.27
N SER A 70 4.28 12.75 -10.83
CA SER A 70 4.54 11.49 -11.56
C SER A 70 4.26 10.25 -10.74
N ILE A 71 4.47 10.29 -9.42
CA ILE A 71 4.20 9.14 -8.55
C ILE A 71 2.69 8.87 -8.52
N THR A 72 1.86 9.92 -8.56
CA THR A 72 0.41 9.78 -8.66
C THR A 72 -0.02 9.33 -10.06
N GLU A 73 0.66 9.79 -11.10
CA GLU A 73 0.40 9.35 -12.49
C GLU A 73 0.65 7.84 -12.70
N GLN A 74 1.49 7.21 -11.87
CA GLN A 74 1.65 5.74 -11.87
C GLN A 74 0.36 5.01 -11.47
N LYS A 75 -0.58 5.70 -10.81
CA LYS A 75 -1.90 5.23 -10.35
C LYS A 75 -1.90 4.11 -9.32
N MET A 76 -0.74 3.73 -8.78
CA MET A 76 -0.63 2.54 -7.92
C MET A 76 -1.24 2.81 -6.53
N TYR A 77 -0.79 3.83 -5.79
CA TYR A 77 -1.39 4.15 -4.49
C TYR A 77 -2.84 4.66 -4.62
N SER A 78 -3.18 5.37 -5.69
CA SER A 78 -4.55 5.83 -5.94
C SER A 78 -5.49 4.67 -6.27
N ARG A 79 -5.02 3.63 -6.97
CA ARG A 79 -5.77 2.36 -7.13
C ARG A 79 -5.98 1.67 -5.79
N ILE A 80 -4.92 1.52 -4.99
CA ILE A 80 -5.02 0.88 -3.67
C ILE A 80 -6.09 1.59 -2.82
N MET A 81 -6.05 2.93 -2.77
CA MET A 81 -7.01 3.73 -2.03
C MET A 81 -8.44 3.56 -2.55
N GLU A 82 -8.68 3.67 -3.85
CA GLU A 82 -10.03 3.53 -4.42
C GLU A 82 -10.59 2.11 -4.26
N THR A 83 -9.78 1.09 -4.51
CA THR A 83 -10.18 -0.31 -4.29
C THR A 83 -10.52 -0.53 -2.82
N TYR A 84 -9.69 -0.04 -1.88
CA TYR A 84 -9.98 -0.13 -0.44
C TYR A 84 -11.30 0.55 -0.08
N LEU A 85 -11.51 1.80 -0.51
CA LEU A 85 -12.74 2.55 -0.21
C LEU A 85 -13.99 1.89 -0.81
N THR A 86 -13.83 1.20 -1.94
CA THR A 86 -14.92 0.48 -2.61
C THR A 86 -15.31 -0.78 -1.86
N VAL A 87 -14.34 -1.59 -1.42
CA VAL A 87 -14.61 -2.96 -0.94
C VAL A 87 -14.58 -3.10 0.58
N CYS A 88 -13.75 -2.32 1.27
CA CYS A 88 -13.57 -2.41 2.73
C CYS A 88 -14.60 -1.56 3.48
N VAL A 89 -14.96 -0.39 2.94
CA VAL A 89 -15.90 0.58 3.53
C VAL A 89 -17.00 1.03 2.56
N PRO A 90 -17.68 0.10 1.86
CA PRO A 90 -18.66 0.38 0.81
C PRO A 90 -19.83 1.26 1.27
N GLU A 91 -20.17 1.23 2.56
CA GLU A 91 -21.23 2.05 3.14
C GLU A 91 -20.96 3.56 3.05
N LEU A 92 -19.68 3.96 2.96
CA LEU A 92 -19.30 5.36 2.73
C LEU A 92 -19.61 5.80 1.30
N LYS A 93 -19.72 4.89 0.32
CA LYS A 93 -20.04 5.23 -1.08
C LYS A 93 -19.15 6.36 -1.63
N VAL A 94 -17.87 6.37 -1.25
CA VAL A 94 -16.91 7.37 -1.73
C VAL A 94 -16.66 7.12 -3.21
N THR A 95 -16.64 8.19 -4.00
CA THR A 95 -16.19 8.16 -5.39
C THR A 95 -14.83 8.81 -5.47
N VAL A 96 -13.93 8.26 -6.28
CA VAL A 96 -12.55 8.72 -6.39
C VAL A 96 -12.27 9.19 -7.81
N ARG A 97 -11.45 10.23 -7.96
CA ARG A 97 -10.79 10.59 -9.22
C ARG A 97 -9.34 10.96 -8.93
N GLN A 98 -8.41 10.45 -9.73
CA GLN A 98 -7.00 10.82 -9.62
C GLN A 98 -6.61 11.92 -10.62
N TYR A 99 -5.65 12.77 -10.24
CA TYR A 99 -5.18 13.93 -10.98
C TYR A 99 -3.64 13.96 -11.11
N GLY A 100 -3.02 12.79 -11.24
CA GLY A 100 -1.57 12.63 -11.34
C GLY A 100 -0.99 13.24 -12.62
N TRP A 101 0.10 14.00 -12.50
CA TRP A 101 0.79 14.61 -13.63
C TRP A 101 2.32 14.60 -13.47
N GLY A 102 3.01 13.95 -14.40
CA GLY A 102 4.45 13.74 -14.37
C GLY A 102 5.28 15.01 -14.49
N GLY A 103 6.30 15.12 -13.62
CA GLY A 103 7.17 16.29 -13.54
C GLY A 103 6.53 17.53 -12.89
N GLU A 104 5.29 17.42 -12.42
CA GLU A 104 4.55 18.54 -11.81
C GLU A 104 5.12 18.91 -10.43
N THR A 105 5.16 20.21 -10.15
CA THR A 105 5.35 20.78 -8.80
C THR A 105 4.01 21.23 -8.23
N ALA A 106 3.94 21.57 -6.95
CA ALA A 106 2.72 22.15 -6.37
C ALA A 106 2.26 23.41 -7.13
N GLY A 107 3.18 24.25 -7.59
CA GLY A 107 2.85 25.42 -8.41
C GLY A 107 2.23 25.06 -9.77
N GLY A 108 2.67 23.97 -10.40
CA GLY A 108 2.08 23.46 -11.64
C GLY A 108 0.63 23.02 -11.46
N PHE A 109 0.35 22.28 -10.37
CA PHE A 109 -1.01 21.86 -10.06
C PHE A 109 -1.91 23.06 -9.78
N LEU A 110 -1.44 24.01 -8.97
CA LEU A 110 -2.18 25.23 -8.65
C LEU A 110 -2.62 25.98 -9.92
N ALA A 111 -1.78 26.03 -10.95
CA ALA A 111 -2.10 26.70 -12.21
C ALA A 111 -3.24 26.04 -13.01
N ARG A 112 -3.42 24.71 -12.88
CA ARG A 112 -4.45 23.96 -13.63
C ARG A 112 -5.63 23.49 -12.77
N MET A 113 -5.55 23.56 -11.44
CA MET A 113 -6.52 22.91 -10.55
C MET A 113 -7.97 23.34 -10.77
N THR A 114 -8.20 24.59 -11.19
CA THR A 114 -9.55 25.09 -11.52
C THR A 114 -10.19 24.30 -12.66
N ASN A 115 -9.45 24.15 -13.76
CA ASN A 115 -9.94 23.49 -14.97
C ASN A 115 -9.91 21.97 -14.86
N ASP A 116 -8.95 21.42 -14.13
CA ASP A 116 -8.74 19.98 -14.14
C ASP A 116 -9.43 19.29 -12.98
N CYS A 117 -9.52 19.92 -11.80
CA CYS A 117 -9.97 19.27 -10.57
C CYS A 117 -11.21 19.92 -9.95
N LEU A 118 -11.15 21.22 -9.63
CA LEU A 118 -12.23 21.93 -8.93
C LEU A 118 -13.54 21.96 -9.72
N ARG A 119 -13.48 21.93 -11.06
CA ARG A 119 -14.69 21.80 -11.91
C ARG A 119 -15.55 20.59 -11.59
N PHE A 120 -14.93 19.51 -11.09
CA PHE A 120 -15.62 18.29 -10.70
C PHE A 120 -16.12 18.30 -9.24
N LYS A 121 -15.98 19.46 -8.58
CA LYS A 121 -16.51 19.75 -7.25
C LYS A 121 -16.12 18.68 -6.24
N PRO A 122 -14.83 18.37 -6.02
CA PRO A 122 -14.46 17.43 -4.97
C PRO A 122 -14.99 17.91 -3.61
N THR A 123 -15.37 16.98 -2.73
CA THR A 123 -15.75 17.30 -1.34
C THR A 123 -14.61 17.05 -0.36
N ILE A 124 -13.62 16.28 -0.80
CA ILE A 124 -12.38 16.04 -0.08
C ILE A 124 -11.25 15.83 -1.08
N ALA A 125 -10.05 16.27 -0.76
CA ALA A 125 -8.88 16.11 -1.60
C ALA A 125 -7.66 15.63 -0.80
N THR A 126 -6.84 14.77 -1.41
CA THR A 126 -5.46 14.54 -0.98
C THR A 126 -4.48 15.19 -1.95
N THR A 127 -3.35 15.64 -1.43
CA THR A 127 -2.25 16.21 -2.23
C THR A 127 -0.93 15.51 -1.89
N CYS A 128 -0.14 15.12 -2.88
CA CYS A 128 1.18 14.52 -2.70
C CYS A 128 2.19 15.18 -3.66
N TYR A 129 2.80 16.27 -3.20
CA TYR A 129 3.80 17.05 -3.95
C TYR A 129 5.06 17.27 -3.12
N GLY A 130 6.17 17.66 -3.73
CA GLY A 130 7.44 17.92 -3.06
C GLY A 130 8.65 17.26 -3.74
N MET A 131 8.43 16.17 -4.50
CA MET A 131 9.51 15.45 -5.17
C MET A 131 10.14 16.27 -6.29
N ASN A 132 9.34 17.00 -7.08
CA ASN A 132 9.88 17.94 -8.07
C ASN A 132 10.20 19.31 -7.44
N ASP A 133 9.43 19.71 -6.41
CA ASP A 133 9.57 21.01 -5.76
C ASP A 133 10.91 21.19 -5.06
N HIS A 134 11.51 20.11 -4.52
CA HIS A 134 12.84 20.17 -3.91
C HIS A 134 14.00 20.26 -4.91
N ARG A 135 13.69 20.23 -6.22
CA ARG A 135 14.63 20.44 -7.34
C ARG A 135 15.82 19.48 -7.36
N TYR A 136 15.69 18.29 -6.75
CA TYR A 136 16.73 17.27 -6.70
C TYR A 136 18.06 17.76 -6.12
N ARG A 137 18.00 18.69 -5.15
CA ARG A 137 19.18 19.27 -4.48
C ARG A 137 18.99 19.39 -2.98
N ALA A 138 20.08 19.76 -2.29
CA ALA A 138 20.04 20.08 -0.87
C ALA A 138 19.03 21.21 -0.59
N TYR A 139 18.52 21.24 0.63
CA TYR A 139 17.54 22.26 1.01
C TYR A 139 18.14 23.67 0.96
N GLU A 140 17.36 24.61 0.43
CA GLU A 140 17.61 26.04 0.44
C GLU A 140 16.30 26.71 0.88
N ASP A 141 16.35 27.83 1.61
CA ASP A 141 15.14 28.49 2.11
C ASP A 141 14.18 28.89 0.99
N SER A 142 14.69 29.27 -0.18
CA SER A 142 13.88 29.59 -1.36
C SER A 142 13.05 28.41 -1.87
N ILE A 143 13.51 27.17 -1.68
CA ILE A 143 12.76 25.95 -2.01
C ILE A 143 11.59 25.80 -1.04
N GLY A 144 11.87 25.92 0.26
CA GLY A 144 10.85 25.81 1.30
C GLY A 144 9.78 26.88 1.19
N GLU A 145 10.16 28.13 0.90
CA GLU A 145 9.22 29.24 0.75
C GLU A 145 8.28 29.06 -0.45
N ALA A 146 8.84 28.76 -1.63
CA ALA A 146 8.03 28.51 -2.83
C ALA A 146 7.09 27.30 -2.64
N TYR A 147 7.57 26.23 -2.00
CA TYR A 147 6.76 25.06 -1.70
C TYR A 147 5.62 25.40 -0.73
N ARG A 148 5.92 26.14 0.35
CA ARG A 148 4.92 26.58 1.33
C ARG A 148 3.84 27.44 0.70
N GLN A 149 4.24 28.43 -0.09
CA GLN A 149 3.32 29.34 -0.77
C GLN A 149 2.32 28.56 -1.64
N ASN A 150 2.83 27.66 -2.49
CA ASN A 150 2.01 26.91 -3.43
C ASN A 150 1.08 25.90 -2.72
N GLN A 151 1.59 25.12 -1.76
CA GLN A 151 0.76 24.16 -1.01
C GLN A 151 -0.32 24.86 -0.18
N THR A 152 0.01 25.99 0.45
CA THR A 152 -0.97 26.79 1.19
C THR A 152 -2.07 27.32 0.26
N ALA A 153 -1.70 27.81 -0.92
CA ALA A 153 -2.66 28.27 -1.91
C ALA A 153 -3.58 27.14 -2.41
N ILE A 154 -3.04 25.95 -2.68
CA ILE A 154 -3.84 24.77 -3.05
C ILE A 154 -4.84 24.40 -1.95
N VAL A 155 -4.38 24.31 -0.70
CA VAL A 155 -5.24 23.98 0.45
C VAL A 155 -6.36 25.00 0.60
N ARG A 156 -6.05 26.29 0.52
CA ARG A 156 -7.04 27.37 0.60
C ARG A 156 -8.01 27.34 -0.57
N ALA A 157 -7.55 27.03 -1.78
CA ALA A 157 -8.41 26.91 -2.95
C ALA A 157 -9.42 25.76 -2.79
N PHE A 158 -9.00 24.59 -2.31
CA PHE A 158 -9.93 23.50 -1.99
C PHE A 158 -10.96 23.89 -0.92
N LYS A 159 -10.50 24.49 0.19
CA LYS A 159 -11.39 24.97 1.26
C LYS A 159 -12.42 25.99 0.75
N ALA A 160 -11.99 26.93 -0.08
CA ALA A 160 -12.86 27.93 -0.70
C ALA A 160 -13.94 27.30 -1.61
N HIS A 161 -13.69 26.10 -2.14
CA HIS A 161 -14.64 25.32 -2.94
C HIS A 161 -15.40 24.26 -2.12
N GLY A 162 -15.35 24.36 -0.78
CA GLY A 162 -16.09 23.47 0.13
C GLY A 162 -15.47 22.09 0.30
N ALA A 163 -14.23 21.87 -0.15
CA ALA A 163 -13.54 20.61 0.02
C ALA A 163 -12.72 20.56 1.32
N ARG A 164 -12.81 19.45 2.03
CA ARG A 164 -11.85 19.06 3.08
C ARG A 164 -10.51 18.68 2.43
N VAL A 165 -9.42 18.78 3.17
CA VAL A 165 -8.08 18.45 2.65
C VAL A 165 -7.34 17.52 3.59
N VAL A 166 -6.63 16.56 3.02
CA VAL A 166 -5.55 15.81 3.65
C VAL A 166 -4.26 16.14 2.90
N LEU A 167 -3.42 16.98 3.49
CA LEU A 167 -2.14 17.39 2.94
C LEU A 167 -1.11 16.27 3.16
N GLY A 168 -0.71 15.60 2.09
CA GLY A 168 0.38 14.62 2.12
C GLY A 168 1.75 15.27 2.01
N SER A 169 2.73 14.73 2.73
CA SER A 169 4.15 15.03 2.47
C SER A 169 4.62 14.38 1.17
N PRO A 170 5.78 14.79 0.61
CA PRO A 170 6.45 13.96 -0.40
C PRO A 170 6.87 12.60 0.18
N GLY A 171 7.21 11.65 -0.70
CA GLY A 171 7.95 10.43 -0.34
C GLY A 171 9.46 10.68 -0.16
N CYS A 172 10.23 9.61 -0.06
CA CYS A 172 11.70 9.63 0.06
C CYS A 172 12.39 9.22 -1.25
N VAL A 173 13.72 9.28 -1.29
CA VAL A 173 14.56 8.74 -2.38
C VAL A 173 15.44 7.59 -1.91
N SER A 174 15.69 6.59 -2.77
CA SER A 174 16.36 5.33 -2.36
C SER A 174 17.88 5.26 -2.55
N LYS A 175 18.44 5.75 -3.69
CA LYS A 175 19.89 5.75 -3.98
C LYS A 175 20.41 7.15 -4.35
N ARG A 176 20.38 8.08 -3.40
CA ARG A 176 20.81 9.48 -3.63
C ARG A 176 21.59 10.00 -2.43
N PRO A 177 22.35 11.10 -2.60
CA PRO A 177 22.98 11.77 -1.47
C PRO A 177 21.95 12.06 -0.39
N GLU A 178 22.35 11.82 0.85
CA GLU A 178 21.57 12.04 2.06
C GLU A 178 20.90 13.42 2.12
N ALA A 179 21.57 14.45 1.59
CA ALA A 179 21.06 15.81 1.49
C ALA A 179 19.68 15.91 0.81
N LEU A 180 19.34 14.97 -0.09
CA LEU A 180 18.03 14.93 -0.74
C LEU A 180 16.92 14.51 0.22
N ASN A 181 17.14 13.45 1.01
CA ASN A 181 16.17 13.01 2.02
C ASN A 181 16.08 14.01 3.18
N LEU A 182 17.17 14.73 3.52
CA LEU A 182 17.11 15.84 4.46
C LEU A 182 16.22 16.97 3.94
N SER A 183 16.34 17.30 2.65
CA SER A 183 15.49 18.30 1.98
C SER A 183 14.01 17.87 1.95
N LEU A 184 13.73 16.62 1.58
CA LEU A 184 12.37 16.07 1.57
C LEU A 184 11.76 15.99 2.97
N CYS A 185 12.56 15.64 4.00
CA CYS A 185 12.12 15.70 5.40
C CYS A 185 11.78 17.14 5.82
N ARG A 186 12.55 18.14 5.36
CA ARG A 186 12.24 19.54 5.61
C ARG A 186 10.93 19.96 4.95
N LEU A 187 10.67 19.55 3.70
CA LEU A 187 9.38 19.80 3.03
C LEU A 187 8.21 19.08 3.72
N ARG A 188 8.41 17.85 4.21
CA ARG A 188 7.45 17.14 5.06
C ARG A 188 7.09 17.96 6.31
N ASN A 189 8.09 18.53 7.00
CA ASN A 189 7.85 19.36 8.18
C ASN A 189 7.09 20.65 7.82
N ILE A 190 7.34 21.25 6.66
CA ILE A 190 6.55 22.38 6.13
C ILE A 190 5.08 21.98 5.93
N CYS A 191 4.79 20.79 5.39
CA CYS A 191 3.42 20.30 5.28
C CYS A 191 2.72 20.15 6.63
N ILE A 192 3.43 19.74 7.69
CA ILE A 192 2.86 19.68 9.05
C ILE A 192 2.47 21.09 9.53
N GLU A 193 3.36 22.06 9.35
CA GLU A 193 3.09 23.45 9.72
C GLU A 193 1.87 24.01 8.97
N ILE A 194 1.78 23.76 7.66
CA ILE A 194 0.61 24.17 6.85
C ILE A 194 -0.66 23.45 7.34
N ALA A 195 -0.60 22.14 7.59
CA ALA A 195 -1.77 21.39 8.03
C ALA A 195 -2.30 21.92 9.37
N GLN A 196 -1.41 22.30 10.29
CA GLN A 196 -1.78 22.94 11.56
C GLN A 196 -2.38 24.34 11.34
N GLN A 197 -1.70 25.20 10.56
CA GLN A 197 -2.15 26.58 10.30
C GLN A 197 -3.48 26.63 9.55
N GLU A 198 -3.68 25.76 8.58
CA GLU A 198 -4.89 25.68 7.78
C GLU A 198 -5.96 24.74 8.37
N GLN A 199 -5.66 24.08 9.49
CA GLN A 199 -6.56 23.15 10.18
C GLN A 199 -7.10 22.05 9.26
N VAL A 200 -6.20 21.40 8.53
CA VAL A 200 -6.52 20.30 7.61
C VAL A 200 -5.84 19.01 8.05
N GLY A 201 -6.28 17.86 7.52
CA GLY A 201 -5.63 16.59 7.79
C GLY A 201 -4.22 16.55 7.22
N PHE A 202 -3.36 15.68 7.78
CA PHE A 202 -1.99 15.46 7.30
C PHE A 202 -1.74 13.98 7.09
N ALA A 203 -1.14 13.62 5.96
CA ALA A 203 -0.66 12.27 5.68
C ALA A 203 0.88 12.25 5.63
N ASP A 204 1.50 11.54 6.56
CA ASP A 204 2.95 11.38 6.59
C ASP A 204 3.38 10.27 5.64
N VAL A 205 3.79 10.65 4.43
CA VAL A 205 4.31 9.70 3.43
C VAL A 205 5.80 9.47 3.61
N PHE A 206 6.55 10.54 3.89
CA PHE A 206 8.01 10.52 3.92
C PHE A 206 8.54 9.57 4.99
N TRP A 207 8.11 9.76 6.25
CA TRP A 207 8.78 9.10 7.38
C TRP A 207 8.52 7.59 7.41
N PRO A 208 7.26 7.10 7.26
CA PRO A 208 7.01 5.67 7.19
C PRO A 208 7.71 5.02 6.01
N MET A 209 7.71 5.65 4.84
CA MET A 209 8.35 5.11 3.64
C MET A 209 9.88 5.06 3.77
N PHE A 210 10.50 6.13 4.28
CA PHE A 210 11.94 6.19 4.50
C PHE A 210 12.43 5.13 5.49
N THR A 211 11.82 5.09 6.68
CA THR A 211 12.21 4.14 7.74
C THR A 211 11.94 2.69 7.34
N ALA A 212 10.80 2.41 6.69
CA ALA A 212 10.50 1.10 6.14
C ALA A 212 11.53 0.67 5.09
N GLY A 213 11.99 1.60 4.24
CA GLY A 213 13.02 1.33 3.25
C GLY A 213 14.35 0.92 3.87
N GLU A 214 14.78 1.60 4.93
CA GLU A 214 16.02 1.25 5.64
C GLU A 214 15.90 -0.10 6.36
N VAL A 215 14.76 -0.38 7.00
CA VAL A 215 14.48 -1.71 7.59
C VAL A 215 14.47 -2.81 6.52
N ALA A 216 13.84 -2.55 5.37
CA ALA A 216 13.77 -3.51 4.27
C ALA A 216 15.15 -3.81 3.68
N LYS A 217 16.01 -2.80 3.50
CA LYS A 217 17.39 -2.99 3.03
C LYS A 217 18.21 -3.86 3.99
N GLN A 218 18.06 -3.63 5.30
CA GLN A 218 18.74 -4.46 6.30
C GLN A 218 18.21 -5.91 6.29
N ARG A 219 16.90 -6.09 6.12
CA ARG A 219 16.25 -7.39 6.20
C ARG A 219 16.40 -8.24 4.93
N TRP A 220 16.32 -7.61 3.76
CA TRP A 220 16.21 -8.28 2.47
C TRP A 220 17.34 -7.92 1.49
N GLY A 221 18.28 -7.08 1.91
CA GLY A 221 19.48 -6.75 1.15
C GLY A 221 19.43 -5.35 0.54
N SER A 222 20.62 -4.82 0.26
CA SER A 222 20.83 -3.46 -0.23
C SER A 222 20.23 -3.19 -1.61
N ASP A 223 19.76 -4.21 -2.33
CA ASP A 223 19.06 -4.04 -3.60
C ASP A 223 17.58 -3.64 -3.43
N TYR A 224 16.98 -3.81 -2.25
CA TYR A 224 15.60 -3.41 -2.00
C TYR A 224 15.44 -1.88 -2.05
N MET A 225 14.61 -1.38 -2.98
CA MET A 225 14.42 0.07 -3.19
C MET A 225 12.96 0.48 -3.01
N ILE A 226 12.60 0.92 -1.81
CA ILE A 226 11.22 1.30 -1.49
C ILE A 226 10.71 2.45 -2.38
N ALA A 227 11.58 3.37 -2.77
CA ALA A 227 11.30 4.49 -3.69
C ALA A 227 11.70 4.18 -5.14
N GLY A 228 11.81 2.91 -5.50
CA GLY A 228 12.11 2.48 -6.87
C GLY A 228 13.59 2.43 -7.21
N LYS A 229 13.90 1.64 -8.25
CA LYS A 229 15.27 1.46 -8.74
C LYS A 229 15.84 2.73 -9.39
N ASP A 230 14.97 3.59 -9.92
CA ASP A 230 15.33 4.92 -10.42
C ASP A 230 15.44 5.99 -9.32
N THR A 231 15.31 5.56 -8.05
CA THR A 231 15.41 6.34 -6.82
C THR A 231 14.23 7.23 -6.49
N ILE A 232 13.25 7.37 -7.39
CA ILE A 232 12.15 8.34 -7.29
C ILE A 232 10.78 7.65 -7.32
N HIS A 233 10.57 6.71 -8.24
CA HIS A 233 9.25 6.13 -8.53
C HIS A 233 9.06 4.77 -7.84
N PRO A 234 8.33 4.71 -6.71
CA PRO A 234 8.13 3.46 -5.98
C PRO A 234 7.48 2.36 -6.82
N GLY A 235 7.81 1.11 -6.46
CA GLY A 235 7.03 -0.08 -6.84
C GLY A 235 5.83 -0.29 -5.90
N TRP A 236 5.16 -1.44 -6.02
CA TRP A 236 3.95 -1.72 -5.22
C TRP A 236 4.15 -1.66 -3.71
N ALA A 237 5.34 -1.99 -3.19
CA ALA A 237 5.59 -1.91 -1.75
C ALA A 237 5.56 -0.46 -1.24
N GLY A 238 6.26 0.45 -1.94
CA GLY A 238 6.27 1.87 -1.60
C GLY A 238 4.89 2.50 -1.76
N HIS A 239 4.19 2.22 -2.87
CA HIS A 239 2.83 2.70 -3.11
C HIS A 239 1.82 2.22 -2.06
N LEU A 240 1.99 1.01 -1.51
CA LEU A 240 1.14 0.56 -0.41
C LEU A 240 1.42 1.34 0.89
N ILE A 241 2.68 1.67 1.20
CA ILE A 241 2.98 2.53 2.36
C ILE A 241 2.39 3.94 2.17
N MET A 242 2.43 4.49 0.96
CA MET A 242 1.77 5.75 0.63
C MET A 242 0.27 5.66 0.87
N ALA A 243 -0.39 4.63 0.33
CA ALA A 243 -1.82 4.42 0.50
C ALA A 243 -2.19 4.22 1.99
N TYR A 244 -1.38 3.48 2.74
CA TYR A 244 -1.52 3.32 4.19
C TYR A 244 -1.53 4.67 4.91
N ALA A 245 -0.56 5.55 4.61
CA ALA A 245 -0.48 6.88 5.21
C ALA A 245 -1.74 7.72 4.93
N PHE A 246 -2.23 7.71 3.69
CA PHE A 246 -3.44 8.46 3.32
C PHE A 246 -4.72 7.86 3.92
N LEU A 247 -4.90 6.54 3.89
CA LEU A 247 -6.09 5.89 4.47
C LEU A 247 -6.17 6.11 5.98
N LYS A 248 -5.03 6.07 6.68
CA LYS A 248 -4.93 6.44 8.10
C LYS A 248 -5.27 7.92 8.33
N ALA A 249 -4.73 8.81 7.51
CA ALA A 249 -5.00 10.25 7.61
C ALA A 249 -6.48 10.60 7.33
N LEU A 250 -7.16 9.82 6.48
CA LEU A 250 -8.61 9.90 6.25
C LEU A 250 -9.43 9.33 7.42
N GLY A 251 -8.78 8.73 8.42
CA GLY A 251 -9.39 8.24 9.65
C GLY A 251 -10.02 6.86 9.53
N LEU A 252 -9.62 6.05 8.54
CA LEU A 252 -10.08 4.67 8.45
C LEU A 252 -9.44 3.82 9.55
N ASP A 253 -10.26 2.99 10.18
CA ASP A 253 -9.87 2.20 11.35
C ASP A 253 -9.53 0.75 11.03
N GLY A 254 -9.88 0.26 9.84
CA GLY A 254 -9.60 -1.12 9.42
C GLY A 254 -10.50 -2.20 9.98
N ASP A 255 -11.62 -1.85 10.62
CA ASP A 255 -12.59 -2.84 11.08
C ASP A 255 -13.43 -3.35 9.90
N ILE A 256 -12.96 -4.45 9.28
CA ILE A 256 -13.68 -5.12 8.20
C ILE A 256 -14.86 -5.87 8.79
N GLY A 257 -14.61 -6.65 9.84
CA GLY A 257 -15.65 -7.36 10.59
C GLY A 257 -15.13 -8.39 11.58
N THR A 258 -16.06 -8.95 12.35
CA THR A 258 -15.80 -10.04 13.30
C THR A 258 -16.84 -11.14 13.13
N PHE A 259 -16.37 -12.38 13.00
CA PHE A 259 -17.17 -13.60 13.04
C PHE A 259 -16.93 -14.30 14.36
N THR A 260 -17.98 -14.52 15.13
CA THR A 260 -17.90 -15.22 16.42
C THR A 260 -18.65 -16.54 16.34
N VAL A 261 -17.96 -17.63 16.63
CA VAL A 261 -18.53 -18.98 16.72
C VAL A 261 -18.47 -19.45 18.16
N ASP A 262 -19.56 -20.00 18.68
CA ASP A 262 -19.61 -20.69 19.96
C ASP A 262 -19.79 -22.20 19.71
N LEU A 263 -18.72 -22.96 19.95
CA LEU A 263 -18.67 -24.39 19.65
C LEU A 263 -19.52 -25.22 20.59
N GLU A 264 -19.65 -24.84 21.86
CA GLU A 264 -20.48 -25.53 22.85
C GLU A 264 -21.97 -25.31 22.57
N ARG A 265 -22.35 -24.06 22.27
CA ARG A 265 -23.75 -23.71 21.99
C ARG A 265 -24.22 -24.03 20.58
N GLY A 266 -23.30 -24.39 19.68
CA GLY A 266 -23.64 -24.61 18.27
C GLY A 266 -24.20 -23.36 17.59
N SER A 267 -23.70 -22.17 17.92
CA SER A 267 -24.22 -20.90 17.41
C SER A 267 -23.11 -19.99 16.84
N ALA A 268 -23.49 -19.06 15.97
CA ALA A 268 -22.57 -18.08 15.41
C ALA A 268 -23.22 -16.70 15.26
N THR A 269 -22.40 -15.66 15.22
CA THR A 269 -22.79 -14.28 14.93
C THR A 269 -21.76 -13.62 14.02
N VAL A 270 -22.19 -12.64 13.23
CA VAL A 270 -21.34 -11.86 12.33
C VAL A 270 -21.61 -10.38 12.52
N SER A 271 -20.59 -9.54 12.36
CA SER A 271 -20.70 -8.08 12.45
C SER A 271 -21.46 -7.47 11.25
N PRO A 272 -21.89 -6.19 11.34
CA PRO A 272 -22.44 -5.46 10.19
C PRO A 272 -21.54 -5.53 8.94
N GLY A 273 -22.17 -5.51 7.76
CA GLY A 273 -21.50 -5.78 6.49
C GLY A 273 -21.41 -7.27 6.13
N HIS A 274 -21.89 -8.15 7.01
CA HIS A 274 -21.94 -9.58 6.80
C HIS A 274 -23.30 -10.16 7.22
N GLU A 275 -23.69 -11.23 6.56
CA GLU A 275 -24.95 -11.95 6.77
C GLU A 275 -24.62 -13.41 7.09
N LEU A 276 -25.07 -13.87 8.26
CA LEU A 276 -24.96 -15.28 8.64
C LEU A 276 -25.96 -16.08 7.81
N VAL A 277 -25.46 -16.97 6.96
CA VAL A 277 -26.31 -17.86 6.15
C VAL A 277 -26.65 -19.12 6.94
N SER A 278 -25.64 -19.76 7.53
CA SER A 278 -25.84 -20.92 8.39
C SER A 278 -24.61 -21.18 9.25
N TYR A 279 -24.84 -21.87 10.38
CA TYR A 279 -23.76 -22.50 11.15
C TYR A 279 -24.22 -23.88 11.63
N ARG A 280 -23.52 -24.93 11.21
CA ARG A 280 -23.76 -26.32 11.60
C ARG A 280 -22.46 -27.12 11.56
N ASP A 281 -22.26 -28.03 12.51
CA ASP A 281 -21.14 -28.97 12.53
C ASP A 281 -19.75 -28.34 12.32
N GLY A 282 -19.51 -27.19 12.97
CA GLY A 282 -18.25 -26.45 12.83
C GLY A 282 -18.08 -25.70 11.50
N GLU A 283 -19.09 -25.72 10.63
CA GLU A 283 -19.10 -25.03 9.35
C GLU A 283 -19.92 -23.73 9.42
N LEU A 284 -19.22 -22.60 9.32
CA LEU A 284 -19.78 -21.25 9.27
C LEU A 284 -19.89 -20.78 7.83
N ARG A 285 -21.12 -20.57 7.33
CA ARG A 285 -21.39 -20.00 6.02
C ARG A 285 -21.87 -18.56 6.15
N VAL A 286 -21.20 -17.65 5.45
CA VAL A 286 -21.44 -16.21 5.53
C VAL A 286 -21.54 -15.62 4.14
N ARG A 287 -22.48 -14.69 3.93
CA ARG A 287 -22.51 -13.81 2.78
C ARG A 287 -22.00 -12.44 3.19
N SER A 288 -20.91 -11.99 2.56
CA SER A 288 -20.19 -10.79 2.94
C SER A 288 -20.36 -9.68 1.90
N TYR A 289 -20.70 -8.49 2.38
CA TYR A 289 -20.87 -7.26 1.61
C TYR A 289 -19.71 -6.29 1.85
N ARG A 290 -18.77 -6.63 2.73
CA ARG A 290 -17.46 -6.00 2.92
C ARG A 290 -16.36 -7.03 2.67
N TYR A 291 -15.27 -6.61 2.05
CA TYR A 291 -14.12 -7.47 1.80
C TYR A 291 -12.96 -7.06 2.70
N PRO A 292 -12.11 -8.02 3.12
CA PRO A 292 -10.76 -7.66 3.47
C PRO A 292 -10.01 -7.19 2.20
N PHE A 293 -9.06 -6.27 2.38
CA PHE A 293 -8.11 -5.93 1.34
C PHE A 293 -7.23 -7.14 1.02
N CYS A 294 -7.23 -7.58 -0.23
CA CYS A 294 -6.50 -8.77 -0.65
C CYS A 294 -5.22 -8.39 -1.38
N ALA A 295 -4.11 -9.05 -1.02
CA ALA A 295 -2.85 -8.88 -1.71
C ALA A 295 -2.07 -10.20 -1.67
N THR A 296 -1.44 -10.53 -2.79
CA THR A 296 -0.54 -11.68 -2.93
C THR A 296 0.86 -11.20 -3.31
N GLY A 297 1.84 -12.08 -3.21
CA GLY A 297 3.20 -11.85 -3.70
C GLY A 297 4.29 -11.94 -2.65
N GLU A 298 5.53 -11.87 -3.11
CA GLU A 298 6.72 -12.08 -2.28
C GLU A 298 6.92 -10.93 -1.29
N VAL A 299 7.17 -11.24 -0.01
CA VAL A 299 7.38 -10.21 1.02
C VAL A 299 8.71 -9.49 0.89
N SER A 300 9.71 -10.08 0.24
CA SER A 300 11.04 -9.49 0.00
C SER A 300 11.15 -8.65 -1.26
N SER A 301 10.07 -8.50 -2.04
CA SER A 301 10.10 -7.74 -3.30
C SER A 301 9.59 -6.31 -3.12
N ASP A 302 10.38 -5.31 -3.53
CA ASP A 302 9.95 -3.89 -3.54
C ASP A 302 8.81 -3.60 -4.54
N ASN A 303 8.51 -4.56 -5.40
CA ASN A 303 7.37 -4.54 -6.32
C ASN A 303 6.24 -5.49 -5.91
N SER A 304 6.01 -5.64 -4.60
CA SER A 304 4.92 -6.46 -4.03
C SER A 304 4.10 -5.69 -3.02
N LEU A 305 2.77 -5.76 -3.12
CA LEU A 305 1.85 -5.19 -2.13
C LEU A 305 2.08 -5.82 -0.74
N ARG A 306 2.27 -7.14 -0.69
CA ARG A 306 2.52 -7.86 0.59
C ARG A 306 3.82 -7.43 1.25
N SER A 307 4.83 -7.06 0.47
CA SER A 307 6.06 -6.50 1.02
C SER A 307 5.79 -5.21 1.77
N GLY A 308 5.05 -4.27 1.17
CA GLY A 308 4.60 -3.06 1.86
C GLY A 308 3.78 -3.38 3.12
N MET A 309 2.87 -4.36 3.06
CA MET A 309 2.00 -4.73 4.18
C MET A 309 2.78 -5.34 5.36
N ALA A 310 3.97 -5.90 5.08
CA ALA A 310 4.87 -6.43 6.09
C ALA A 310 5.80 -5.36 6.71
N LEU A 311 5.89 -4.18 6.09
CA LEU A 311 6.74 -3.07 6.52
C LEU A 311 5.99 -2.01 7.35
N VAL A 312 4.67 -1.96 7.24
CA VAL A 312 3.79 -1.14 8.08
C VAL A 312 2.71 -2.03 8.70
N PRO A 313 2.06 -1.64 9.81
CA PRO A 313 1.04 -2.49 10.46
C PRO A 313 -0.30 -2.52 9.70
N PHE A 314 -0.28 -2.73 8.38
CA PHE A 314 -1.45 -2.63 7.50
C PHE A 314 -2.58 -3.58 7.91
N ASN A 315 -2.29 -4.87 8.13
CA ASN A 315 -3.32 -5.82 8.55
C ASN A 315 -3.91 -5.48 9.92
N ARG A 316 -3.03 -5.09 10.85
CA ARG A 316 -3.44 -4.69 12.19
C ARG A 316 -4.28 -3.42 12.20
N GLU A 317 -4.00 -2.45 11.34
CA GLU A 317 -4.60 -1.11 11.44
C GLU A 317 -5.63 -0.79 10.35
N LEU A 318 -5.62 -1.49 9.22
CA LEU A 318 -6.51 -1.21 8.08
C LEU A 318 -7.23 -2.46 7.56
N ASN A 319 -6.95 -3.68 8.03
CA ASN A 319 -7.49 -4.88 7.38
C ASN A 319 -7.75 -6.04 8.36
N ARG A 320 -8.62 -5.80 9.35
CA ARG A 320 -8.99 -6.79 10.37
C ARG A 320 -10.33 -7.45 10.05
N LEU A 321 -10.28 -8.70 9.62
CA LEU A 321 -11.44 -9.60 9.54
C LEU A 321 -11.24 -10.74 10.54
N LEU A 322 -11.80 -10.60 11.74
CA LEU A 322 -11.49 -11.46 12.87
C LEU A 322 -12.39 -12.69 12.93
N LEU A 323 -11.80 -13.85 13.22
CA LEU A 323 -12.49 -15.06 13.65
C LEU A 323 -12.26 -15.28 15.14
N VAL A 324 -13.33 -15.23 15.93
CA VAL A 324 -13.34 -15.48 17.37
C VAL A 324 -14.07 -16.79 17.64
N VAL A 325 -13.44 -17.71 18.37
CA VAL A 325 -14.05 -19.00 18.75
C VAL A 325 -14.20 -19.09 20.27
N LYS A 326 -15.44 -19.24 20.72
CA LYS A 326 -15.82 -19.43 22.12
C LYS A 326 -15.99 -20.91 22.43
N ASN A 327 -15.69 -21.26 23.68
CA ASN A 327 -15.85 -22.60 24.26
C ASN A 327 -15.26 -23.73 23.39
N PRO A 328 -14.01 -23.63 22.88
CA PRO A 328 -13.39 -24.74 22.17
C PRO A 328 -13.13 -25.91 23.12
N SER A 329 -13.41 -27.12 22.64
CA SER A 329 -13.25 -28.40 23.36
C SER A 329 -11.88 -29.06 23.10
N ALA A 330 -11.25 -28.76 21.97
CA ALA A 330 -9.90 -29.22 21.64
C ALA A 330 -8.85 -28.14 21.93
N ALA A 331 -7.59 -28.56 22.11
CA ALA A 331 -6.47 -27.64 22.32
C ALA A 331 -6.11 -26.86 21.04
N ARG A 332 -6.40 -27.43 19.88
CA ARG A 332 -6.13 -26.86 18.56
C ARG A 332 -7.30 -27.11 17.62
N TYR A 333 -7.41 -26.24 16.62
CA TYR A 333 -8.35 -26.39 15.53
C TYR A 333 -7.66 -26.12 14.21
N ARG A 334 -7.98 -26.94 13.22
CA ARG A 334 -7.80 -26.60 11.82
C ARG A 334 -8.91 -25.64 11.41
N VAL A 335 -8.51 -24.48 10.91
CA VAL A 335 -9.39 -23.51 10.26
C VAL A 335 -9.17 -23.62 8.76
N SER A 336 -10.21 -24.00 8.02
CA SER A 336 -10.21 -24.01 6.55
C SER A 336 -11.03 -22.84 6.03
N TRP A 337 -10.49 -22.10 5.05
CA TRP A 337 -11.17 -20.97 4.42
C TRP A 337 -10.77 -20.87 2.95
N GLY A 338 -11.75 -21.04 2.06
CA GLY A 338 -11.46 -21.35 0.65
C GLY A 338 -10.68 -22.65 0.53
N ASP A 339 -9.66 -22.67 -0.32
CA ASP A 339 -8.81 -23.85 -0.54
C ASP A 339 -7.64 -23.96 0.44
N GLN A 340 -7.56 -23.05 1.41
CA GLN A 340 -6.47 -22.96 2.37
C GLN A 340 -6.88 -23.51 3.73
N SER A 341 -5.91 -24.04 4.48
CA SER A 341 -6.13 -24.51 5.85
C SER A 341 -4.92 -24.22 6.73
N LYS A 342 -5.17 -23.78 7.96
CA LYS A 342 -4.13 -23.50 8.97
C LYS A 342 -4.55 -24.03 10.33
N SER A 343 -3.58 -24.45 11.13
CA SER A 343 -3.82 -24.94 12.49
C SER A 343 -3.55 -23.83 13.51
N PHE A 344 -4.50 -23.59 14.41
CA PHE A 344 -4.43 -22.56 15.44
C PHE A 344 -4.64 -23.16 16.83
N ALA A 345 -3.94 -22.61 17.82
CA ALA A 345 -4.24 -22.90 19.22
C ALA A 345 -5.62 -22.33 19.60
N ALA A 346 -6.36 -23.05 20.43
CA ALA A 346 -7.67 -22.63 20.93
C ALA A 346 -7.62 -21.23 21.58
N ASP A 347 -6.56 -20.91 22.31
CA ASP A 347 -6.37 -19.60 22.94
C ASP A 347 -6.18 -18.46 21.93
N ALA A 348 -5.55 -18.73 20.78
CA ALA A 348 -5.43 -17.73 19.72
C ALA A 348 -6.80 -17.46 19.10
N LEU A 349 -7.58 -18.51 18.84
CA LEU A 349 -8.94 -18.38 18.32
C LEU A 349 -9.89 -17.69 19.32
N ARG A 350 -9.73 -17.92 20.62
CA ARG A 350 -10.48 -17.19 21.67
C ARG A 350 -10.17 -15.69 21.66
N ARG A 351 -8.91 -15.30 21.43
CA ARG A 351 -8.50 -13.89 21.33
C ARG A 351 -8.91 -13.24 20.01
N GLY A 352 -9.14 -14.03 18.97
CA GLY A 352 -9.43 -13.57 17.63
C GLY A 352 -8.22 -13.70 16.71
N VAL A 353 -8.40 -14.39 15.59
CA VAL A 353 -7.41 -14.52 14.52
C VAL A 353 -7.83 -13.66 13.34
N ASN A 354 -6.92 -12.83 12.81
CA ASN A 354 -7.20 -12.04 11.62
C ASN A 354 -7.10 -12.90 10.35
N LEU A 355 -8.25 -13.28 9.80
CA LEU A 355 -8.34 -14.13 8.61
C LEU A 355 -7.63 -13.51 7.41
N ALA A 356 -7.72 -12.19 7.24
CA ALA A 356 -7.10 -11.49 6.11
C ALA A 356 -5.56 -11.54 6.14
N GLU A 357 -4.98 -11.62 7.34
CA GLU A 357 -3.53 -11.74 7.53
C GLU A 357 -3.05 -13.18 7.39
N GLU A 358 -3.84 -14.12 7.92
CA GLU A 358 -3.48 -15.52 7.92
C GLU A 358 -3.68 -16.20 6.56
N PHE A 359 -4.63 -15.75 5.74
CA PHE A 359 -4.97 -16.39 4.49
C PHE A 359 -4.73 -15.43 3.31
N GLU A 360 -3.51 -15.50 2.77
CA GLU A 360 -3.07 -14.69 1.62
C GLU A 360 -4.00 -14.83 0.42
N VAL A 361 -4.26 -16.08 0.01
CA VAL A 361 -5.30 -16.39 -0.96
C VAL A 361 -6.52 -16.84 -0.17
N ASN A 362 -7.65 -16.18 -0.42
CA ASN A 362 -8.88 -16.41 0.31
C ASN A 362 -10.09 -16.21 -0.61
N PRO A 363 -11.32 -16.52 -0.15
CA PRO A 363 -12.52 -16.46 -0.99
C PRO A 363 -12.83 -15.08 -1.62
N PHE A 364 -12.19 -14.01 -1.16
CA PHE A 364 -12.36 -12.67 -1.72
C PHE A 364 -11.37 -12.33 -2.82
N SER A 365 -10.28 -13.09 -2.99
CA SER A 365 -9.15 -12.71 -3.86
C SER A 365 -9.55 -12.47 -5.32
N GLU A 366 -10.43 -13.30 -5.90
CA GLU A 366 -10.90 -13.12 -7.29
C GLU A 366 -11.82 -11.91 -7.43
N ALA A 367 -12.82 -11.78 -6.56
CA ALA A 367 -13.76 -10.65 -6.57
C ALA A 367 -13.04 -9.31 -6.32
N PHE A 368 -12.10 -9.27 -5.38
CA PHE A 368 -11.23 -8.12 -5.14
C PHE A 368 -10.43 -7.74 -6.40
N THR A 369 -9.83 -8.74 -7.06
CA THR A 369 -9.07 -8.52 -8.30
C THR A 369 -9.94 -7.95 -9.43
N ALA A 370 -11.20 -8.39 -9.53
CA ALA A 370 -12.13 -7.85 -10.51
C ALA A 370 -12.41 -6.35 -10.27
N VAL A 371 -12.62 -5.95 -9.01
CA VAL A 371 -12.80 -4.53 -8.65
C VAL A 371 -11.54 -3.72 -8.95
N ASP A 372 -10.36 -4.19 -8.53
CA ASP A 372 -9.09 -3.50 -8.76
C ASP A 372 -8.78 -3.30 -10.25
N ARG A 373 -9.09 -4.29 -11.11
CA ARG A 373 -8.98 -4.14 -12.58
C ARG A 373 -9.92 -3.08 -13.14
N ALA A 374 -11.16 -3.01 -12.65
CA ALA A 374 -12.11 -1.99 -13.07
C ALA A 374 -11.66 -0.58 -12.65
N VAL A 375 -11.13 -0.44 -11.41
CA VAL A 375 -10.52 0.79 -10.92
C VAL A 375 -9.33 1.19 -11.80
N ALA A 376 -8.46 0.25 -12.14
CA ALA A 376 -7.31 0.50 -13.01
C ALA A 376 -7.73 1.04 -14.39
N ALA A 377 -8.71 0.40 -15.04
CA ALA A 377 -9.22 0.84 -16.33
C ALA A 377 -9.81 2.26 -16.27
N LYS A 378 -10.55 2.57 -15.21
CA LYS A 378 -11.10 3.91 -14.99
C LYS A 378 -9.99 4.95 -14.78
N GLN A 379 -9.02 4.68 -13.91
CA GLN A 379 -7.95 5.65 -13.61
C GLN A 379 -7.00 5.86 -14.80
N GLU A 380 -6.79 4.86 -15.66
CA GLU A 380 -6.06 5.01 -16.92
C GLU A 380 -6.75 6.02 -17.85
N TYR A 381 -8.08 5.91 -17.97
CA TYR A 381 -8.84 6.89 -18.73
C TYR A 381 -8.80 8.29 -18.10
N GLU A 382 -8.85 8.40 -16.76
CA GLU A 382 -8.73 9.68 -16.06
C GLU A 382 -7.40 10.39 -16.36
N THR A 383 -6.27 9.66 -16.44
CA THR A 383 -4.99 10.24 -16.88
C THR A 383 -5.09 10.77 -18.30
N ARG A 384 -5.68 10.02 -19.24
CA ARG A 384 -5.87 10.49 -20.63
C ARG A 384 -6.79 11.72 -20.68
N GLN A 385 -7.90 11.71 -19.94
CA GLN A 385 -8.84 12.83 -19.87
C GLN A 385 -8.12 14.11 -19.44
N ILE A 386 -7.39 14.04 -18.32
CA ILE A 386 -6.75 15.20 -17.72
C ILE A 386 -5.51 15.63 -18.51
N LYS A 387 -4.61 14.72 -18.88
CA LYS A 387 -3.33 15.10 -19.51
C LYS A 387 -3.43 15.41 -21.00
N VAL A 388 -4.33 14.74 -21.71
CA VAL A 388 -4.39 14.82 -23.18
C VAL A 388 -5.59 15.64 -23.61
N LEU A 389 -6.79 15.26 -23.17
CA LEU A 389 -8.01 15.85 -23.72
C LEU A 389 -8.24 17.28 -23.22
N PHE A 390 -8.01 17.55 -21.93
CA PHE A 390 -8.21 18.88 -21.35
C PHE A 390 -7.12 19.89 -21.72
N HIS A 391 -6.02 19.43 -22.33
CA HIS A 391 -4.91 20.28 -22.77
C HIS A 391 -4.73 20.23 -24.29
N GLY A 392 -5.68 19.62 -25.00
CA GLY A 392 -5.70 19.50 -26.46
C GLY A 392 -6.28 20.74 -27.19
N PRO A 393 -6.15 20.79 -28.53
CA PRO A 393 -6.74 21.87 -29.32
C PRO A 393 -8.28 21.93 -29.22
N GLU A 394 -8.96 20.79 -29.08
CA GLU A 394 -10.43 20.74 -28.95
C GLU A 394 -10.91 21.37 -27.65
N PHE A 395 -10.20 21.16 -26.54
CA PHE A 395 -10.56 21.78 -25.26
C PHE A 395 -10.33 23.29 -25.29
N ARG A 396 -9.30 23.77 -26.00
CA ARG A 396 -9.10 25.22 -26.21
C ARG A 396 -10.23 25.84 -27.03
N ALA A 397 -10.82 25.09 -27.95
CA ALA A 397 -11.93 25.55 -28.77
C ALA A 397 -13.27 25.52 -28.03
N ASP A 398 -13.58 24.43 -27.32
CA ASP A 398 -14.82 24.26 -26.56
C ASP A 398 -14.60 23.35 -25.32
N PRO A 399 -14.24 23.94 -24.17
CA PRO A 399 -13.99 23.19 -22.94
C PRO A 399 -15.19 22.35 -22.49
N GLU A 400 -16.41 22.90 -22.59
CA GLU A 400 -17.61 22.28 -22.03
C GLU A 400 -18.11 21.11 -22.90
N ALA A 401 -17.94 21.19 -24.22
CA ALA A 401 -18.18 20.05 -25.09
C ALA A 401 -17.22 18.89 -24.81
N VAL A 402 -15.91 19.18 -24.64
CA VAL A 402 -14.90 18.15 -24.32
C VAL A 402 -15.16 17.53 -22.96
N VAL A 403 -15.47 18.32 -21.93
CA VAL A 403 -15.79 17.80 -20.60
C VAL A 403 -17.04 16.92 -20.66
N SER A 404 -18.10 17.40 -21.31
CA SER A 404 -19.35 16.63 -21.44
C SER A 404 -19.13 15.29 -22.17
N LEU A 405 -18.36 15.29 -23.26
CA LEU A 405 -18.02 14.07 -24.00
C LEU A 405 -17.19 13.12 -23.14
N THR A 406 -16.14 13.62 -22.51
CA THR A 406 -15.22 12.78 -21.75
C THR A 406 -15.84 12.19 -20.50
N GLU A 407 -16.79 12.88 -19.87
CA GLU A 407 -17.57 12.34 -18.75
C GLU A 407 -18.55 11.24 -19.18
N ARG A 408 -19.15 11.34 -20.38
CA ARG A 408 -19.96 10.24 -20.94
C ARG A 408 -19.13 8.99 -21.20
N VAL A 409 -17.87 9.14 -21.60
CA VAL A 409 -16.95 8.01 -21.79
C VAL A 409 -16.45 7.45 -20.45
N ARG A 410 -16.26 8.30 -19.43
CA ARG A 410 -15.86 7.86 -18.09
C ARG A 410 -16.97 7.11 -17.34
N ALA A 411 -18.23 7.53 -17.50
CA ALA A 411 -19.38 6.99 -16.80
C ALA A 411 -19.47 5.44 -16.84
N PRO A 412 -19.38 4.75 -17.99
CA PRO A 412 -19.42 3.28 -18.02
C PRO A 412 -18.23 2.62 -17.30
N LEU A 413 -17.06 3.29 -17.21
CA LEU A 413 -15.92 2.78 -16.44
C LEU A 413 -16.18 2.86 -14.92
N VAL A 414 -16.88 3.91 -14.47
CA VAL A 414 -17.33 4.02 -13.07
C VAL A 414 -18.38 2.95 -12.77
N GLU A 415 -19.35 2.74 -13.66
CA GLU A 415 -20.36 1.68 -13.51
C GLU A 415 -19.73 0.28 -13.45
N ALA A 416 -18.65 0.04 -14.20
CA ALA A 416 -17.95 -1.24 -14.20
C ALA A 416 -17.39 -1.60 -12.82
N ILE A 417 -16.94 -0.62 -12.03
CA ILE A 417 -16.48 -0.85 -10.65
C ILE A 417 -17.64 -1.37 -9.79
N GLY A 418 -18.81 -0.72 -9.87
CA GLY A 418 -20.01 -1.15 -9.15
C GLY A 418 -20.52 -2.53 -9.57
N LYS A 419 -20.40 -2.88 -10.86
CA LYS A 419 -20.75 -4.22 -11.38
C LYS A 419 -19.75 -5.30 -10.94
N ALA A 420 -18.47 -4.96 -10.81
CA ALA A 420 -17.44 -5.88 -10.34
C ALA A 420 -17.54 -6.18 -8.84
N PHE A 421 -18.04 -5.23 -8.05
CA PHE A 421 -18.21 -5.39 -6.61
C PHE A 421 -19.51 -6.17 -6.28
N VAL A 422 -19.36 -7.45 -5.97
CA VAL A 422 -20.49 -8.38 -5.70
C VAL A 422 -20.38 -9.04 -4.31
N PRO A 423 -21.48 -9.31 -3.60
CA PRO A 423 -21.38 -10.01 -2.32
C PRO A 423 -20.72 -11.39 -2.48
N VAL A 424 -19.78 -11.72 -1.58
CA VAL A 424 -19.07 -13.01 -1.60
C VAL A 424 -19.69 -13.95 -0.57
N THR A 425 -20.19 -15.10 -1.02
CA THR A 425 -20.63 -16.17 -0.12
C THR A 425 -19.49 -17.16 0.08
N HIS A 426 -19.08 -17.37 1.33
CA HIS A 426 -17.94 -18.20 1.67
C HIS A 426 -18.22 -19.04 2.91
N THR A 427 -17.35 -20.03 3.12
CA THR A 427 -17.46 -20.99 4.22
C THR A 427 -16.13 -21.04 4.97
N ILE A 428 -16.20 -21.00 6.30
CA ILE A 428 -15.11 -21.29 7.23
C ILE A 428 -15.44 -22.59 7.93
N ARG A 429 -14.52 -23.56 7.95
CA ARG A 429 -14.68 -24.83 8.67
C ARG A 429 -13.70 -24.92 9.83
N LEU A 430 -14.22 -25.28 11.00
CA LEU A 430 -13.47 -25.53 12.22
C LEU A 430 -13.46 -27.03 12.51
N SER A 431 -12.29 -27.65 12.45
CA SER A 431 -12.11 -29.06 12.80
C SER A 431 -11.20 -29.19 14.02
N PRO A 432 -11.60 -29.88 15.10
CA PRO A 432 -10.70 -30.14 16.23
C PRO A 432 -9.51 -30.98 15.77
N GLU A 433 -8.33 -30.72 16.32
CA GLU A 433 -7.08 -31.46 16.07
C GLU A 433 -6.52 -32.12 17.34
#